data_AF-A0A949ZQP6-F1
#
_entry.id   AF-A0A949ZQP6-F1
#
_cell.length_a   1.000
_cell.length_b   1.000
_cell.length_c   1.000
_cell.angle_alpha   90.00
_cell.angle_beta   90.00
_cell.angle_gamma   90.00
#
_symmetry.space_group_name_H-M   'P 1'
#
loop_
_entity.id
_entity.type
_entity.pdbx_description
1 polymer ?
#
loop_
_entity_poly.entity_id
_entity_poly.type
_entity_poly.pdbx_seq_one_letter_code
_entity_poly.pdbx_strand_id
1 'polypeptide(L)'
;MVTAAYAGGQASPQGKRLPPAPARTAGQQASRCSGAYSFLREGEVLQLTIQPGEQAPSTKVTGFISRHGELESDHGTLLDHWIRNGSLQSSELQFRTATIHGVWFEFEGSVSNGATPAGEGTGCVIRGKLTEHLLDANHHERAQWRMVELKPLPAPVE
;
A
#
# COMPACT_ATOMS: atom_id res chain seq x y z
N MET A 1 44.22 58.47 -2.40
CA MET A 1 44.94 57.20 -2.60
C MET A 1 44.67 56.71 -4.02
N VAL A 2 45.59 55.90 -4.54
CA VAL A 2 45.89 55.63 -5.95
C VAL A 2 44.86 54.72 -6.65
N THR A 3 44.69 55.00 -7.94
CA THR A 3 44.24 54.21 -9.10
C THR A 3 44.25 52.67 -8.99
N ALA A 4 43.25 52.02 -9.61
CA ALA A 4 43.37 51.06 -10.73
C ALA A 4 42.35 49.89 -10.67
N ALA A 5 41.70 49.67 -11.81
CA ALA A 5 40.75 48.61 -12.12
C ALA A 5 41.42 47.25 -12.35
N TYR A 6 40.67 46.14 -12.27
CA TYR A 6 40.62 45.13 -13.34
C TYR A 6 39.35 44.27 -13.23
N ALA A 7 38.87 43.89 -14.41
CA ALA A 7 37.62 43.21 -14.72
C ALA A 7 37.69 41.68 -14.55
N GLY A 8 36.53 41.03 -14.63
CA GLY A 8 36.40 39.65 -15.13
C GLY A 8 35.44 38.78 -14.35
N GLY A 9 34.40 38.26 -15.01
CA GLY A 9 33.58 37.18 -14.42
C GLY A 9 32.17 37.04 -14.97
N GLN A 10 32.09 36.81 -16.29
CA GLN A 10 31.02 36.20 -17.08
C GLN A 10 29.73 35.73 -16.39
N ALA A 11 28.63 36.17 -16.98
CA ALA A 11 27.31 35.54 -16.91
C ALA A 11 27.33 34.05 -17.24
N SER A 12 26.44 33.29 -16.59
CA SER A 12 25.86 32.07 -17.14
C SER A 12 24.34 32.13 -16.98
N PRO A 13 23.58 31.73 -18.02
CA PRO A 13 22.14 31.94 -18.09
C PRO A 13 21.41 31.01 -17.12
N GLN A 14 20.39 31.54 -16.43
CA GLN A 14 19.43 30.75 -15.68
C GLN A 14 18.76 29.74 -16.62
N GLY A 15 19.24 28.51 -16.59
CA GLY A 15 18.52 27.37 -17.12
C GLY A 15 17.15 27.32 -16.44
N LYS A 16 16.10 27.32 -17.26
CA LYS A 16 14.71 27.15 -16.83
C LYS A 16 14.64 25.95 -15.87
N ARG A 17 14.43 26.21 -14.57
CA ARG A 17 14.03 25.18 -13.62
C ARG A 17 12.69 24.65 -14.09
N LEU A 18 12.69 23.48 -14.72
CA LEU A 18 11.48 22.68 -14.88
C LEU A 18 10.91 22.45 -13.47
N PRO A 19 9.60 22.66 -13.25
CA PRO A 19 8.99 22.31 -11.98
C PRO A 19 9.11 20.79 -11.75
N PRO A 20 9.30 20.32 -10.51
CA PRO A 20 9.38 18.90 -10.23
C PRO A 20 8.01 18.25 -10.47
N ALA A 21 7.94 17.32 -11.42
CA ALA A 21 6.83 16.37 -11.52
C ALA A 21 7.28 15.05 -10.87
N PRO A 22 6.77 14.75 -9.66
CA PRO A 22 6.13 13.44 -9.46
C PRO A 22 4.91 13.43 -8.50
N ALA A 23 4.55 14.57 -7.86
CA ALA A 23 3.53 14.58 -6.80
C ALA A 23 2.10 14.27 -7.30
N ARG A 24 1.77 14.62 -8.55
CA ARG A 24 0.41 14.40 -9.12
C ARG A 24 0.09 12.92 -9.33
N THR A 25 1.08 12.10 -9.71
CA THR A 25 0.86 10.68 -10.03
C THR A 25 0.70 9.82 -8.76
N ALA A 26 1.51 10.08 -7.74
CA ALA A 26 1.45 9.37 -6.46
C ALA A 26 0.15 9.65 -5.69
N GLY A 27 -0.29 10.92 -5.64
CA GLY A 27 -1.55 11.29 -5.01
C GLY A 27 -2.76 10.64 -5.70
N GLN A 28 -2.77 10.61 -7.03
CA GLN A 28 -3.85 10.00 -7.81
C GLN A 28 -3.90 8.47 -7.67
N GLN A 29 -2.75 7.80 -7.51
CA GLN A 29 -2.67 6.37 -7.24
C GLN A 29 -3.12 6.03 -5.81
N ALA A 30 -2.73 6.84 -4.83
CA ALA A 30 -3.18 6.71 -3.44
C ALA A 30 -4.71 6.78 -3.33
N SER A 31 -5.35 7.74 -3.99
CA SER A 31 -6.81 7.88 -4.00
C SER A 31 -7.50 6.70 -4.67
N ARG A 32 -6.96 6.17 -5.77
CA ARG A 32 -7.56 5.09 -6.56
C ARG A 32 -7.42 3.72 -5.94
N CYS A 33 -6.34 3.49 -5.19
CA CYS A 33 -6.05 2.21 -4.56
C CYS A 33 -6.49 2.14 -3.09
N SER A 34 -7.01 3.22 -2.52
CA SER A 34 -7.70 3.17 -1.22
C SER A 34 -9.11 2.60 -1.41
N GLY A 35 -9.52 1.65 -0.57
CA GLY A 35 -10.83 0.99 -0.66
C GLY A 35 -10.86 -0.39 -0.02
N ALA A 36 -12.01 -1.04 -0.16
CA ALA A 36 -12.23 -2.42 0.24
C ALA A 36 -11.87 -3.37 -0.90
N TYR A 37 -11.22 -4.48 -0.57
CA TYR A 37 -10.81 -5.52 -1.52
C TYR A 37 -11.26 -6.89 -1.03
N SER A 38 -11.61 -7.77 -1.96
CA SER A 38 -11.83 -9.19 -1.67
C SER A 38 -10.58 -9.78 -1.03
N PHE A 39 -10.74 -10.66 -0.05
CA PHE A 39 -9.63 -11.39 0.54
C PHE A 39 -9.67 -12.88 0.17
N LEU A 40 -9.18 -13.76 1.05
CA LEU A 40 -8.97 -15.18 0.74
C LEU A 40 -10.26 -15.97 0.57
N ARG A 41 -11.31 -15.59 1.30
CA ARG A 41 -12.64 -16.21 1.21
C ARG A 41 -13.73 -15.19 1.02
N GLU A 42 -14.89 -15.69 0.61
CA GLU A 42 -16.12 -14.90 0.58
C GLU A 42 -16.44 -14.35 1.97
N GLY A 43 -16.85 -13.08 2.01
CA GLY A 43 -17.10 -12.34 3.25
C GLY A 43 -15.85 -11.81 3.95
N GLU A 44 -14.64 -12.17 3.51
CA GLU A 44 -13.39 -11.61 4.04
C GLU A 44 -12.91 -10.42 3.21
N VAL A 45 -12.40 -9.40 3.88
CA VAL A 45 -12.10 -8.10 3.27
C VAL A 45 -10.74 -7.57 3.71
N LEU A 46 -9.97 -7.03 2.76
CA LEU A 46 -8.88 -6.10 3.06
C LEU A 46 -9.39 -4.68 2.87
N GLN A 47 -9.48 -3.92 3.95
CA GLN A 47 -9.67 -2.47 3.89
C GLN A 47 -8.30 -1.82 3.80
N LEU A 48 -8.07 -1.01 2.77
CA LEU A 48 -6.80 -0.30 2.54
C LEU A 48 -7.03 1.21 2.48
N THR A 49 -6.20 1.97 3.18
CA THR A 49 -6.16 3.43 3.11
C THR A 49 -4.73 3.87 2.85
N ILE A 50 -4.52 4.61 1.77
CA ILE A 50 -3.22 5.11 1.36
C ILE A 50 -3.17 6.61 1.61
N GLN A 51 -2.41 7.03 2.61
CA GLN A 51 -2.33 8.43 3.04
C GLN A 51 -1.20 9.15 2.29
N PRO A 52 -1.49 10.08 1.36
CA PRO A 52 -0.46 10.78 0.59
C PRO A 52 0.55 11.46 1.54
N GLY A 53 1.83 11.15 1.36
CA GLY A 53 2.89 11.78 2.13
C GLY A 53 3.14 13.19 1.62
N GLU A 54 2.97 14.22 2.47
CA GLU A 54 3.26 15.60 2.09
C GLU A 54 4.75 15.84 1.80
N GLN A 55 5.64 15.00 2.36
CA GLN A 55 7.11 15.19 2.34
C GLN A 55 7.93 13.89 2.10
N ALA A 56 7.29 12.74 1.88
CA ALA A 56 7.97 11.44 1.83
C ALA A 56 7.85 10.74 0.46
N PRO A 57 8.91 10.06 -0.03
CA PRO A 57 8.86 9.26 -1.25
C PRO A 57 7.98 8.01 -1.11
N SER A 58 7.70 7.58 0.12
CA SER A 58 6.82 6.47 0.46
C SER A 58 5.51 6.98 1.08
N THR A 59 4.41 6.40 0.64
CA THR A 59 3.06 6.75 1.10
C THR A 59 2.65 5.78 2.21
N LYS A 60 2.15 6.28 3.34
CA LYS A 60 1.77 5.42 4.47
C LYS A 60 0.51 4.62 4.11
N VAL A 61 0.52 3.33 4.42
CA VAL A 61 -0.63 2.45 4.22
C VAL A 61 -1.17 2.02 5.59
N THR A 62 -2.46 2.21 5.78
CA THR A 62 -3.22 1.77 6.97
C THR A 62 -4.44 0.97 6.54
N GLY A 63 -5.13 0.35 7.49
CA GLY A 63 -6.30 -0.47 7.22
C GLY A 63 -6.33 -1.73 8.07
N PHE A 64 -7.10 -2.73 7.65
CA PHE A 64 -7.24 -4.00 8.34
C PHE A 64 -7.63 -5.12 7.38
N ILE A 65 -7.31 -6.36 7.76
CA ILE A 65 -7.87 -7.56 7.17
C ILE A 65 -8.97 -8.06 8.11
N SER A 66 -10.19 -8.15 7.61
CA SER A 66 -11.31 -8.77 8.31
C SER A 66 -11.49 -10.20 7.81
N ARG A 67 -11.31 -11.19 8.69
CA ARG A 67 -11.42 -12.61 8.34
C ARG A 67 -12.15 -13.41 9.43
N HIS A 68 -12.63 -14.59 9.07
CA HIS A 68 -13.11 -15.53 10.08
C HIS A 68 -11.93 -16.19 10.78
N GLY A 69 -11.99 -16.24 12.11
CA GLY A 69 -11.11 -17.05 12.93
C GLY A 69 -11.23 -18.53 12.56
N GLU A 70 -10.10 -19.22 12.58
CA GLU A 70 -9.99 -20.65 12.23
C GLU A 70 -9.44 -21.49 13.38
N LEU A 71 -8.99 -20.84 14.45
CA LEU A 71 -8.50 -21.54 15.62
C LEU A 71 -9.69 -21.95 16.49
N GLU A 72 -9.53 -23.01 17.27
CA GLU A 72 -10.56 -23.46 18.20
C GLU A 72 -11.07 -22.33 19.12
N SER A 73 -10.18 -21.40 19.48
CA SER A 73 -10.49 -20.24 20.33
C SER A 73 -11.36 -19.16 19.69
N ASP A 74 -11.41 -19.07 18.35
CA ASP A 74 -12.04 -17.98 17.62
C ASP A 74 -12.80 -18.42 16.37
N HIS A 75 -13.04 -19.73 16.21
CA HIS A 75 -13.65 -20.30 15.02
C HIS A 75 -14.98 -19.61 14.67
N GLY A 76 -15.05 -19.03 13.46
CA GLY A 76 -16.23 -18.34 12.95
C GLY A 76 -16.44 -16.92 13.51
N THR A 77 -15.58 -16.44 14.41
CA THR A 77 -15.58 -15.04 14.86
C THR A 77 -14.94 -14.16 13.79
N LEU A 78 -15.54 -13.01 13.52
CA LEU A 78 -14.96 -12.03 12.61
C LEU A 78 -13.83 -11.26 13.34
N LEU A 79 -12.61 -11.33 12.81
CA LEU A 79 -11.41 -10.76 13.40
C LEU A 79 -10.79 -9.71 12.48
N ASP A 80 -10.49 -8.54 13.04
CA ASP A 80 -9.86 -7.43 12.31
C ASP A 80 -8.35 -7.33 12.63
N HIS A 81 -7.52 -7.83 11.72
CA HIS A 81 -6.06 -7.71 11.77
C HIS A 81 -5.62 -6.36 11.22
N TRP A 82 -5.49 -5.37 12.12
CA TRP A 82 -5.06 -4.01 11.77
C TRP A 82 -3.64 -3.97 11.21
N ILE A 83 -3.44 -3.23 10.12
CA ILE A 83 -2.10 -2.95 9.56
C ILE A 83 -1.30 -2.10 10.56
N ARG A 84 -0.17 -2.63 11.02
CA ARG A 84 0.76 -1.93 11.92
C ARG A 84 1.76 -1.10 11.13
N ASN A 85 2.36 -1.72 10.12
CA ASN A 85 3.38 -1.13 9.29
C ASN A 85 2.98 -1.37 7.84
N GLY A 86 2.77 -0.31 7.07
CA GLY A 86 2.40 -0.42 5.66
C GLY A 86 2.96 0.75 4.86
N SER A 87 3.41 0.47 3.65
CA SER A 87 3.92 1.48 2.73
C SER A 87 3.59 1.15 1.28
N LEU A 88 3.39 2.21 0.50
CA LEU A 88 3.32 2.17 -0.95
C LEU A 88 4.46 3.04 -1.50
N GLN A 89 5.33 2.43 -2.30
CA GLN A 89 6.43 3.11 -2.98
C GLN A 89 6.29 2.92 -4.49
N SER A 90 6.00 4.01 -5.21
CA SER A 90 5.55 3.93 -6.61
C SER A 90 4.34 3.01 -6.77
N SER A 91 4.56 1.73 -7.08
CA SER A 91 3.51 0.71 -7.20
C SER A 91 3.74 -0.49 -6.29
N GLU A 92 4.83 -0.52 -5.53
CA GLU A 92 5.18 -1.61 -4.62
C GLU A 92 4.46 -1.41 -3.30
N LEU A 93 3.58 -2.35 -2.97
CA LEU A 93 2.78 -2.36 -1.75
C LEU A 93 3.35 -3.42 -0.81
N GLN A 94 3.64 -3.01 0.42
CA GLN A 94 4.01 -3.90 1.50
C GLN A 94 3.27 -3.55 2.77
N PHE A 95 2.85 -4.55 3.53
CA PHE A 95 2.30 -4.33 4.87
C PHE A 95 2.49 -5.53 5.78
N ARG A 96 2.39 -5.27 7.09
CA ARG A 96 2.29 -6.27 8.15
C ARG A 96 1.16 -5.91 9.11
N THR A 97 0.36 -6.90 9.50
CA THR A 97 -0.73 -6.71 10.47
C THR A 97 -0.29 -6.92 11.92
N ALA A 98 -1.14 -6.51 12.85
CA ALA A 98 -1.07 -6.92 14.24
C ALA A 98 -1.31 -8.43 14.36
N THR A 99 -0.70 -9.01 15.40
CA THR A 99 -0.93 -10.39 15.80
C THR A 99 -2.20 -10.49 16.63
N ILE A 100 -3.12 -11.37 16.24
CA ILE A 100 -4.33 -11.72 17.00
C ILE A 100 -4.31 -13.24 17.20
N HIS A 101 -4.36 -13.68 18.45
CA HIS A 101 -4.29 -15.10 18.83
C HIS A 101 -3.14 -15.87 18.13
N GLY A 102 -1.98 -15.24 18.02
CA GLY A 102 -0.81 -15.85 17.38
C GLY A 102 -0.80 -15.77 15.84
N VAL A 103 -1.84 -15.23 15.20
CA VAL A 103 -1.92 -15.10 13.73
C VAL A 103 -1.62 -13.68 13.28
N TRP A 104 -0.75 -13.52 12.28
CA TRP A 104 -0.54 -12.25 11.57
C TRP A 104 -0.24 -12.46 10.09
N PHE A 105 -0.37 -11.40 9.32
CA PHE A 105 -0.12 -11.40 7.89
C PHE A 105 1.01 -10.45 7.51
N GLU A 106 1.78 -10.87 6.52
CA GLU A 106 2.71 -10.04 5.78
C GLU A 106 2.35 -10.10 4.29
N PHE A 107 2.39 -8.94 3.63
CA PHE A 107 2.14 -8.84 2.21
C PHE A 107 3.29 -8.10 1.54
N GLU A 108 3.73 -8.64 0.40
CA GLU A 108 4.71 -8.05 -0.49
C GLU A 108 4.22 -8.19 -1.93
N GLY A 109 3.99 -7.06 -2.61
CA GLY A 109 3.43 -7.09 -3.94
C GLY A 109 3.34 -5.73 -4.58
N SER A 110 2.36 -5.59 -5.47
CA SER A 110 2.14 -4.36 -6.21
C SER A 110 0.66 -4.05 -6.41
N VAL A 111 0.39 -2.76 -6.59
CA VAL A 111 -0.87 -2.24 -7.07
C VAL A 111 -0.77 -1.98 -8.57
N SER A 112 -1.85 -2.25 -9.30
CA SER A 112 -1.95 -1.98 -10.73
C SER A 112 -3.34 -1.47 -11.08
N ASN A 113 -3.43 -0.66 -12.14
CA ASN A 113 -4.74 -0.26 -12.65
C ASN A 113 -5.35 -1.46 -13.39
N GLY A 114 -6.51 -1.95 -12.92
CA GLY A 114 -7.26 -3.00 -13.58
C GLY A 114 -8.03 -2.46 -14.78
N ALA A 115 -7.36 -2.16 -15.89
CA ALA A 115 -8.07 -1.84 -17.13
C ALA A 115 -8.69 -3.13 -17.70
N THR A 116 -10.01 -3.17 -17.83
CA THR A 116 -10.68 -4.17 -18.68
C THR A 116 -10.46 -3.82 -20.16
N PRO A 117 -10.45 -4.80 -21.09
CA PRO A 117 -10.38 -4.54 -22.54
C PRO A 117 -11.46 -3.60 -23.08
N ALA A 118 -12.59 -3.45 -22.37
CA ALA A 118 -13.68 -2.53 -22.68
C ALA A 118 -13.55 -1.13 -22.04
N GLY A 119 -12.48 -0.84 -21.30
CA GLY A 119 -12.27 0.45 -20.64
C GLY A 119 -13.15 0.74 -19.41
N GLU A 120 -14.03 -0.17 -19.00
CA GLU A 120 -14.96 0.01 -17.87
C GLU A 120 -14.43 -0.44 -16.49
N GLY A 121 -13.23 -1.04 -16.42
CA GLY A 121 -12.57 -1.36 -15.16
C GLY A 121 -11.94 -0.13 -14.50
N THR A 122 -12.60 0.43 -13.49
CA THR A 122 -12.11 1.59 -12.71
C THR A 122 -11.33 1.21 -11.45
N GLY A 123 -11.18 -0.09 -11.18
CA GLY A 123 -10.66 -0.60 -9.91
C GLY A 123 -9.16 -0.84 -9.90
N CYS A 124 -8.47 -0.41 -8.85
CA CYS A 124 -7.11 -0.83 -8.54
C CYS A 124 -7.10 -2.33 -8.19
N VAL A 125 -6.12 -3.10 -8.68
CA VAL A 125 -5.95 -4.53 -8.36
C VAL A 125 -4.63 -4.71 -7.63
N ILE A 126 -4.66 -5.45 -6.53
CA ILE A 126 -3.48 -5.77 -5.72
C ILE A 126 -3.04 -7.19 -6.04
N ARG A 127 -1.76 -7.40 -6.35
CA ARG A 127 -1.19 -8.72 -6.61
C ARG A 127 0.11 -8.89 -5.86
N GLY A 128 0.31 -10.04 -5.24
CA GLY A 128 1.54 -10.27 -4.49
C GLY A 128 1.56 -11.56 -3.71
N LYS A 129 2.63 -11.72 -2.95
CA LYS A 129 2.81 -12.79 -1.99
C LYS A 129 2.18 -12.36 -0.67
N LEU A 130 1.22 -13.14 -0.20
CA LEU A 130 0.66 -13.03 1.15
C LEU A 130 1.23 -14.18 1.98
N THR A 131 1.90 -13.86 3.07
CA THR A 131 2.38 -14.81 4.07
C THR A 131 1.51 -14.72 5.31
N GLU A 132 0.89 -15.83 5.68
CA GLU A 132 0.21 -16.02 6.95
C GLU A 132 1.17 -16.69 7.93
N HIS A 133 1.31 -16.10 9.10
CA HIS A 133 2.11 -16.65 10.19
C HIS A 133 1.20 -17.07 11.33
N LEU A 134 1.54 -18.19 11.95
CA LEU A 134 0.86 -18.75 13.11
C LEU A 134 1.91 -19.10 14.17
N LEU A 135 1.81 -18.46 15.32
CA LEU A 135 2.54 -18.81 16.53
C LEU A 135 1.66 -19.73 17.38
N ASP A 136 2.13 -20.95 17.64
CA ASP A 136 1.41 -21.87 18.53
C ASP A 136 1.66 -21.58 20.02
N ALA A 137 0.97 -22.31 20.89
CA ALA A 137 1.10 -22.16 22.35
C ALA A 137 2.51 -22.49 22.89
N ASN A 138 3.34 -23.18 22.10
CA ASN A 138 4.73 -23.51 22.45
C ASN A 138 5.73 -22.51 21.85
N HIS A 139 5.23 -21.39 21.29
CA HIS A 139 6.01 -20.36 20.64
C HIS A 139 6.74 -20.84 19.38
N HIS A 140 6.26 -21.92 18.75
CA HIS A 140 6.73 -22.30 17.44
C HIS A 140 5.95 -21.55 16.37
N GLU A 141 6.71 -20.88 15.50
CA GLU A 141 6.17 -20.17 14.35
C GLU A 141 6.06 -21.11 13.14
N ARG A 142 4.91 -21.09 12.50
CA ARG A 142 4.70 -21.66 11.16
C ARG A 142 4.28 -20.54 10.22
N ALA A 143 4.86 -20.52 9.04
CA ALA A 143 4.51 -19.57 7.99
C ALA A 143 4.07 -20.32 6.73
N GLN A 144 2.97 -19.86 6.14
CA GLN A 144 2.47 -20.34 4.85
C GLN A 144 2.25 -19.15 3.93
N TRP A 145 2.79 -19.23 2.72
CA TRP A 145 2.62 -18.17 1.74
C TRP A 145 1.79 -18.64 0.55
N ARG A 146 1.11 -17.70 -0.09
CA ARG A 146 0.44 -17.90 -1.38
C ARG A 146 0.48 -16.63 -2.21
N MET A 147 0.41 -16.79 -3.53
CA MET A 147 0.14 -15.66 -4.42
C MET A 147 -1.35 -15.31 -4.37
N VAL A 148 -1.65 -14.03 -4.26
CA VAL A 148 -3.03 -13.52 -4.22
C VAL A 148 -3.24 -12.45 -5.29
N GLU A 149 -4.49 -12.37 -5.75
CA GLU A 149 -5.02 -11.25 -6.52
C GLU A 149 -6.24 -10.72 -5.78
N LEU A 150 -6.12 -9.54 -5.19
CA LEU A 150 -7.19 -8.90 -4.43
C LEU A 150 -7.87 -7.88 -5.33
N LYS A 151 -9.18 -8.07 -5.51
CA LYS A 151 -10.00 -7.25 -6.40
C LYS A 151 -10.78 -6.24 -5.58
N PRO A 152 -10.95 -5.00 -6.08
CA PRO A 152 -11.71 -4.00 -5.37
C PRO A 152 -13.18 -4.45 -5.31
N LEU A 153 -13.78 -4.31 -4.14
CA LEU A 153 -15.20 -4.54 -3.95
C LEU A 153 -15.97 -3.31 -4.42
N PRO A 154 -17.18 -3.48 -4.99
CA PRO A 154 -18.02 -2.34 -5.35
C PRO A 154 -18.30 -1.51 -4.09
N ALA A 155 -18.23 -0.19 -4.23
CA ALA A 155 -18.73 0.70 -3.18
C ALA A 155 -20.23 0.39 -2.98
N PRO A 156 -20.75 0.45 -1.74
CA PRO A 156 -22.17 0.35 -1.51
C PRO A 156 -22.89 1.36 -2.40
N VAL A 157 -23.81 0.89 -3.24
CA VAL A 157 -24.75 1.76 -3.93
C VAL A 157 -25.72 2.28 -2.88
N GLU A 158 -25.65 3.57 -2.59
CA GLU A 158 -26.59 4.29 -1.73
C GLU A 158 -27.95 4.46 -2.42
#